data_AF-A0A6M1STM0-F1
#
_entry.id   AF-A0A6M1STM0-F1
#
_cell.length_a   1.000
_cell.length_b   1.000
_cell.length_c   1.000
_cell.angle_alpha   90.00
_cell.angle_beta   90.00
_cell.angle_gamma   90.00
#
_symmetry.space_group_name_H-M   'P 1'
#
loop_
_entity.id
_entity.type
_entity.pdbx_description
1 polymer ?
#
loop_
_entity_poly.entity_id
_entity_poly.type
_entity_poly.pdbx_seq_one_letter_code
_entity_poly.pdbx_strand_id
1 'polypeptide(L)'
;MKSLLLLLTLIFLLLAGCSDNTIQVEEDRIIGTVNQNQLTVFNSSDQDIYYAVFDQSILPFILWAPISSEENRIAGFHKKTFEVSDILSGDKTAGTIVFYFWVEEKSEDANIKFVSFEVTE
;
A
#
# COMPACT_ATOMS: atom_id res chain seq x y z
N MET A 1 30.76 37.33 9.45
CA MET A 1 29.65 37.21 8.47
C MET A 1 29.82 36.06 7.47
N LYS A 2 31.00 35.83 6.88
CA LYS A 2 31.22 34.70 5.93
C LYS A 2 31.01 33.30 6.54
N SER A 3 31.40 33.09 7.80
CA SER A 3 31.22 31.80 8.52
C SER A 3 29.76 31.49 8.86
N LEU A 4 28.90 32.51 8.98
CA LEU A 4 27.46 32.32 9.26
C LEU A 4 26.72 31.90 7.99
N LEU A 5 27.11 32.47 6.84
CA LEU A 5 26.53 32.15 5.53
C LEU A 5 26.83 30.70 5.09
N LEU A 6 28.02 30.20 5.44
CA LEU A 6 28.46 28.82 5.20
C LEU A 6 27.70 27.80 6.05
N LEU A 7 27.38 28.15 7.30
CA LEU A 7 26.62 27.29 8.20
C LEU A 7 25.14 27.16 7.74
N LEU A 8 24.55 28.29 7.34
CA LEU A 8 23.17 28.33 6.82
C LEU A 8 23.00 27.55 5.51
N THR A 9 23.99 27.59 4.61
CA THR A 9 23.97 26.80 3.37
C THR A 9 24.12 25.31 3.63
N LEU A 10 24.92 24.90 4.62
CA LEU A 10 25.07 23.49 5.00
C LEU A 10 23.77 22.90 5.60
N ILE A 11 23.05 23.68 6.42
CA ILE A 11 21.76 23.27 7.00
C ILE A 11 20.69 23.12 5.93
N PHE A 12 20.64 24.04 4.96
CA PHE A 12 19.71 23.93 3.82
C PHE A 12 20.00 22.72 2.92
N LEU A 13 21.27 22.33 2.76
CA LEU A 13 21.63 21.12 2.03
C LEU A 13 21.22 19.83 2.75
N LEU A 14 21.28 19.81 4.09
CA LEU A 14 20.89 18.65 4.91
C LEU A 14 19.36 18.43 4.93
N LEU A 15 18.57 19.48 4.74
CA LEU A 15 17.10 19.39 4.71
C LEU A 15 16.54 18.95 3.35
N ALA A 16 17.34 19.00 2.28
CA ALA A 16 16.90 18.64 0.92
C ALA A 16 16.98 17.12 0.62
N GLY A 17 17.46 16.31 1.57
CA GLY A 17 17.89 14.93 1.33
C GLY A 17 16.92 13.81 1.69
N CYS A 18 15.70 14.09 2.15
CA CYS A 18 14.69 13.06 2.43
C CYS A 18 13.51 13.22 1.48
N SER A 19 13.69 12.90 0.20
CA SER A 19 12.56 12.60 -0.68
C SER A 19 12.09 11.18 -0.36
N ASP A 20 11.15 11.05 0.57
CA ASP A 20 10.44 9.78 0.74
C ASP A 20 9.65 9.52 -0.54
N ASN A 21 10.07 8.52 -1.33
CA ASN A 21 9.38 8.05 -2.53
C ASN A 21 8.12 7.27 -2.14
N THR A 22 7.18 7.96 -1.47
CA THR A 22 5.89 7.39 -1.09
C THR A 22 4.87 7.71 -2.17
N ILE A 23 4.32 6.67 -2.79
CA ILE A 23 3.24 6.81 -3.78
C ILE A 23 1.91 6.61 -3.07
N GLN A 24 0.98 7.55 -3.27
CA GLN A 24 -0.38 7.47 -2.74
C GLN A 24 -1.37 7.13 -3.85
N VAL A 25 -2.27 6.17 -3.59
CA VAL A 25 -3.36 5.80 -4.49
C VAL A 25 -4.68 5.82 -3.71
N GLU A 26 -5.72 6.37 -4.31
CA GLU A 26 -7.07 6.45 -3.74
C GLU A 26 -8.05 5.76 -4.69
N GLU A 27 -8.85 4.84 -4.14
CA GLU A 27 -9.88 4.11 -4.87
C GLU A 27 -11.08 3.87 -3.96
N ASP A 28 -12.19 4.57 -4.22
CA ASP A 28 -13.48 4.45 -3.54
C ASP A 28 -13.40 4.51 -1.99
N ARG A 29 -13.14 3.37 -1.36
CA ARG A 29 -13.14 3.15 0.10
C ARG A 29 -11.75 3.01 0.69
N ILE A 30 -10.69 3.07 -0.12
CA ILE A 30 -9.33 2.90 0.36
C ILE A 30 -8.41 4.04 -0.06
N ILE A 31 -7.49 4.36 0.84
CA ILE A 31 -6.33 5.21 0.58
C ILE A 31 -5.10 4.36 0.90
N GLY A 32 -4.31 4.05 -0.11
CA GLY A 32 -3.07 3.29 0.04
C GLY A 32 -1.84 4.16 -0.16
N THR A 33 -0.80 3.89 0.60
CA THR A 33 0.54 4.47 0.45
C THR A 33 1.57 3.36 0.38
N VAL A 34 2.48 3.42 -0.57
CA VAL A 34 3.54 2.42 -0.73
C VAL A 34 4.91 3.08 -0.81
N ASN A 35 5.90 2.44 -0.20
CA ASN A 35 7.33 2.68 -0.41
C ASN A 35 8.07 1.33 -0.55
N GLN A 36 9.40 1.35 -0.56
CA GLN A 36 10.22 0.13 -0.73
C GLN A 36 10.05 -0.93 0.35
N ASN A 37 9.63 -0.53 1.55
CA ASN A 37 9.55 -1.38 2.72
C ASN A 37 8.12 -1.78 3.04
N GLN A 38 7.18 -0.85 2.88
CA GLN A 38 5.84 -0.99 3.42
C GLN A 38 4.77 -0.53 2.44
N LEU A 39 3.69 -1.31 2.41
CA LEU A 39 2.39 -0.89 1.91
C LEU A 39 1.48 -0.63 3.11
N THR A 40 0.90 0.56 3.20
CA THR A 40 -0.14 0.88 4.19
C THR A 40 -1.44 1.17 3.46
N VAL A 41 -2.52 0.49 3.84
CA VAL A 41 -3.86 0.70 3.30
C VAL A 41 -4.79 1.15 4.42
N PHE A 42 -5.40 2.31 4.23
CA PHE A 42 -6.42 2.88 5.12
C PHE A 42 -7.80 2.67 4.50
N ASN A 43 -8.72 2.09 5.28
CA ASN A 43 -10.14 2.04 4.93
C ASN A 43 -10.77 3.38 5.31
N SER A 44 -11.15 4.17 4.30
CA SER A 44 -11.77 5.49 4.47
C SER A 44 -13.28 5.43 4.67
N SER A 45 -13.89 4.24 4.66
CA SER A 45 -15.33 4.03 4.89
C SER A 45 -15.65 3.62 6.33
N ASP A 46 -16.92 3.73 6.70
CA ASP A 46 -17.47 3.30 8.00
C ASP A 46 -17.79 1.80 8.06
N GLN A 47 -17.62 1.09 6.95
CA GLN A 47 -17.86 -0.35 6.83
C GLN A 47 -16.53 -1.11 6.81
N ASP A 48 -16.53 -2.31 7.37
CA ASP A 48 -15.38 -3.21 7.27
C ASP A 48 -15.15 -3.62 5.82
N ILE A 49 -13.89 -3.64 5.40
CA ILE A 49 -13.47 -4.23 4.13
C ILE A 49 -12.66 -5.50 4.39
N TYR A 50 -12.71 -6.40 3.42
CA TYR A 50 -11.87 -7.59 3.37
C TYR A 50 -10.92 -7.49 2.19
N TYR A 51 -9.77 -8.16 2.27
CA TYR A 51 -8.73 -8.01 1.25
C TYR A 51 -8.02 -9.31 0.87
N ALA A 52 -7.35 -9.27 -0.28
CA ALA A 52 -6.30 -10.19 -0.69
C ALA A 52 -5.19 -9.39 -1.38
N VAL A 53 -3.93 -9.73 -1.13
CA VAL A 53 -2.77 -8.98 -1.64
C VAL A 53 -1.77 -9.93 -2.30
N PHE A 54 -1.32 -9.57 -3.50
CA PHE A 54 -0.45 -10.44 -4.32
C PHE A 54 0.62 -9.64 -5.07
N ASP A 55 1.77 -10.28 -5.33
CA ASP A 55 2.68 -9.88 -6.41
C ASP A 55 1.97 -10.06 -7.76
N GLN A 56 1.95 -9.04 -8.61
CA GLN A 56 1.30 -9.12 -9.92
C GLN A 56 1.85 -10.29 -10.76
N SER A 57 3.13 -10.63 -10.61
CA SER A 57 3.78 -11.71 -11.37
C SER A 57 3.27 -13.11 -11.03
N ILE A 58 2.63 -13.31 -9.86
CA ILE A 58 2.05 -14.60 -9.48
C ILE A 58 0.58 -14.75 -9.90
N LEU A 59 -0.11 -13.66 -10.25
CA LEU A 59 -1.55 -13.68 -10.58
C LEU A 59 -1.94 -14.70 -11.66
N PRO A 60 -1.16 -14.91 -12.75
CA PRO A 60 -1.51 -15.92 -13.76
C PRO A 60 -1.45 -17.37 -13.25
N PHE A 61 -0.86 -17.62 -12.09
CA PHE A 61 -0.58 -18.96 -11.57
C PHE A 61 -1.39 -19.31 -10.32
N ILE A 62 -2.19 -18.37 -9.78
CA ILE A 62 -2.98 -18.60 -8.58
C ILE A 62 -4.47 -18.75 -8.91
N LEU A 63 -5.11 -19.73 -8.27
CA LEU A 63 -6.55 -19.83 -8.17
C LEU A 63 -6.92 -19.42 -6.75
N TRP A 64 -7.66 -18.33 -6.62
CA TRP A 64 -8.11 -17.81 -5.32
C TRP A 64 -9.60 -17.44 -5.38
N ALA A 65 -10.22 -17.35 -4.22
CA ALA A 65 -11.60 -16.93 -4.06
C ALA A 65 -11.70 -15.93 -2.89
N PRO A 66 -12.60 -14.94 -2.96
CA PRO A 66 -12.82 -14.01 -1.84
C PRO A 66 -13.39 -14.77 -0.65
N ILE A 67 -12.72 -14.68 0.50
CA ILE A 67 -13.20 -15.26 1.76
C ILE A 67 -13.14 -14.15 2.81
N SER A 68 -14.28 -13.81 3.40
CA SER A 68 -14.36 -12.84 4.48
C SER A 68 -14.01 -13.49 5.80
N SER A 69 -12.94 -13.03 6.46
CA SER A 69 -12.50 -13.51 7.76
C SER A 69 -11.86 -12.37 8.58
N GLU A 70 -11.68 -12.61 9.87
CA GLU A 70 -11.01 -11.64 10.76
C GLU A 70 -9.55 -11.39 10.35
N GLU A 71 -8.84 -12.39 9.81
CA GLU A 71 -7.43 -12.27 9.44
C GLU A 71 -7.20 -11.29 8.28
N ASN A 72 -8.15 -11.25 7.35
CA ASN A 72 -8.10 -10.40 6.17
C ASN A 72 -9.09 -9.24 6.22
N ARG A 73 -9.48 -8.80 7.43
CA ARG A 73 -10.33 -7.63 7.65
C ARG A 73 -9.52 -6.36 7.90
N ILE A 74 -10.02 -5.24 7.39
CA ILE A 74 -9.64 -3.89 7.80
C ILE A 74 -10.92 -3.16 8.23
N ALA A 75 -11.04 -2.91 9.53
CA ALA A 75 -12.22 -2.27 10.08
C ALA A 75 -12.44 -0.87 9.50
N GLY A 76 -13.69 -0.39 9.53
CA GLY A 76 -14.03 0.98 9.12
C GLY A 76 -13.12 2.03 9.80
N PHE A 77 -12.59 2.98 9.04
CA PHE A 77 -11.65 4.01 9.50
C PHE A 77 -10.36 3.48 10.18
N HIS A 78 -9.95 2.25 9.87
CA HIS A 78 -8.67 1.69 10.34
C HIS A 78 -7.70 1.48 9.18
N LYS A 79 -6.42 1.32 9.51
CA LYS A 79 -5.36 1.01 8.55
C LYS A 79 -4.74 -0.36 8.81
N LYS A 80 -4.20 -0.96 7.76
CA LYS A 80 -3.33 -2.14 7.84
C LYS A 80 -2.04 -1.88 7.09
N THR A 81 -0.94 -2.37 7.64
CA THR A 81 0.39 -2.26 7.05
C THR A 81 0.92 -3.64 6.73
N PHE A 82 1.59 -3.75 5.60
CA PHE A 82 2.21 -4.95 5.07
C PHE A 82 3.68 -4.65 4.78
N GLU A 83 4.56 -5.59 5.10
CA GLU A 83 5.94 -5.54 4.61
C GLU A 83 5.95 -5.95 3.14
N VAL A 84 6.59 -5.15 2.29
CA VAL A 84 6.68 -5.40 0.84
C VAL A 84 7.38 -6.72 0.54
N SER A 85 8.38 -7.07 1.36
CA SER A 85 9.11 -8.35 1.26
C SER A 85 8.23 -9.58 1.48
N ASP A 86 7.11 -9.43 2.20
CA ASP A 86 6.17 -10.53 2.45
C ASP A 86 5.19 -10.71 1.27
N ILE A 87 5.08 -9.71 0.40
CA ILE A 87 4.16 -9.70 -0.74
C ILE A 87 4.89 -10.05 -2.04
N LEU A 88 6.01 -9.34 -2.32
CA LEU A 88 6.77 -9.54 -3.55
C LEU A 88 7.53 -10.86 -3.51
N SER A 89 7.45 -11.62 -4.59
CA SER A 89 8.06 -12.96 -4.65
C SER A 89 9.55 -12.90 -4.95
N GLY A 90 10.34 -13.66 -4.17
CA GLY A 90 11.80 -13.72 -4.27
C GLY A 90 12.49 -12.58 -3.54
N ASP A 91 13.76 -12.32 -3.84
CA ASP A 91 14.53 -11.21 -3.24
C ASP A 91 14.23 -9.85 -3.91
N LYS A 92 12.99 -9.65 -4.38
CA LYS A 92 12.61 -8.42 -5.10
C LYS A 92 12.32 -7.28 -4.13
N THR A 93 12.90 -6.13 -4.41
CA THR A 93 12.63 -4.85 -3.72
C THR A 93 11.76 -3.91 -4.54
N ALA A 94 11.38 -4.31 -5.76
CA ALA A 94 10.57 -3.55 -6.69
C ALA A 94 9.64 -4.47 -7.49
N GLY A 95 8.50 -3.92 -7.91
CA GLY A 95 7.45 -4.66 -8.61
C GLY A 95 6.07 -4.03 -8.41
N THR A 96 5.05 -4.71 -8.90
CA THR A 96 3.66 -4.24 -8.75
C THR A 96 2.92 -5.14 -7.77
N ILE A 97 2.40 -4.55 -6.70
CA ILE A 97 1.51 -5.21 -5.74
C ILE A 97 0.08 -4.95 -6.19
N VAL A 98 -0.73 -6.00 -6.25
CA VAL A 98 -2.18 -5.89 -6.51
C VAL A 98 -2.94 -6.17 -5.22
N PHE A 99 -3.72 -5.18 -4.79
CA PHE A 99 -4.55 -5.24 -3.59
C PHE A 99 -6.02 -5.34 -4.00
N TYR A 100 -6.59 -6.53 -3.85
CA TYR A 100 -8.01 -6.77 -4.02
C TYR A 100 -8.74 -6.46 -2.72
N PHE A 101 -9.94 -5.89 -2.81
CA PHE A 101 -10.79 -5.63 -1.66
C PHE A 101 -12.28 -5.77 -2.00
N TRP A 102 -13.07 -6.12 -0.99
CA TRP A 102 -14.53 -6.24 -1.10
C TRP A 102 -15.19 -5.94 0.26
N VAL A 103 -16.48 -5.63 0.20
CA VAL A 103 -17.35 -5.57 1.38
C VAL A 103 -18.20 -6.83 1.42
N GLU A 104 -18.51 -7.32 2.63
CA GLU A 104 -19.44 -8.43 2.80
C GLU A 104 -20.87 -7.91 2.65
N GLU A 105 -21.32 -7.79 1.40
CA GLU A 105 -22.73 -7.58 1.10
C GLU A 105 -23.47 -8.92 1.08
N LYS A 106 -24.72 -8.92 1.56
CA LYS A 106 -25.61 -10.09 1.52
C LYS A 106 -26.17 -10.40 0.12
N SER A 107 -25.66 -9.75 -0.93
CA SER A 107 -26.20 -9.85 -2.29
C SER A 107 -25.29 -10.69 -3.19
N GLU A 108 -25.86 -11.27 -4.24
CA GLU A 108 -25.28 -12.35 -5.06
C GLU A 108 -24.01 -11.96 -5.83
N ASP A 109 -23.64 -10.68 -5.86
CA ASP A 109 -22.42 -10.19 -6.52
C ASP A 109 -21.47 -9.58 -5.48
N ALA A 110 -20.44 -10.33 -5.08
CA ALA A 110 -19.29 -9.76 -4.38
C ALA A 110 -18.63 -8.74 -5.30
N ASN A 111 -18.83 -7.44 -5.05
CA ASN A 111 -18.19 -6.35 -5.77
C ASN A 111 -16.70 -6.27 -5.38
N ILE A 112 -15.90 -7.22 -5.87
CA ILE A 112 -14.45 -7.24 -5.70
C ILE A 112 -13.86 -6.13 -6.57
N LYS A 113 -13.15 -5.20 -5.93
CA LYS A 113 -12.37 -4.16 -6.57
C LYS A 113 -10.89 -4.45 -6.39
N PHE A 114 -10.04 -3.76 -7.14
CA PHE A 114 -8.60 -3.84 -6.95
C PHE A 114 -7.93 -2.49 -7.21
N VAL A 115 -6.76 -2.32 -6.60
CA VAL A 115 -5.82 -1.24 -6.87
C VAL A 115 -4.42 -1.83 -7.00
N SER A 116 -3.60 -1.20 -7.84
CA SER A 116 -2.19 -1.57 -8.01
C SER A 116 -1.27 -0.53 -7.39
N PHE A 117 -0.24 -1.00 -6.71
CA PHE A 117 0.81 -0.20 -6.12
C PHE A 117 2.14 -0.54 -6.79
N GLU A 118 2.77 0.44 -7.42
CA GLU A 118 4.09 0.28 -8.01
C GLU A 118 5.17 0.58 -6.95
N VAL A 119 6.04 -0.39 -6.71
CA VAL A 119 7.21 -0.26 -5.84
C VAL A 119 8.43 -0.06 -6.72
N THR A 120 9.13 1.06 -6.54
CA THR A 120 10.34 1.42 -7.30
C THR A 120 11.60 1.30 -6.44
N GLU A 121 12.71 0.93 -7.07
CA GLU A 121 14.06 0.94 -6.45
C GLU A 121 14.58 2.35 -6.10
#